data_AF-A0A178XS83-F1
#
_entry.id   AF-A0A178XS83-F1
#
_cell.length_a   1.000
_cell.length_b   1.000
_cell.length_c   1.000
_cell.angle_alpha   90.00
_cell.angle_beta   90.00
_cell.angle_gamma   90.00
#
_symmetry.space_group_name_H-M   'P 1'
#
loop_
_entity.id
_entity.type
_entity.pdbx_description
1 polymer ?
#
loop_
_entity_poly.entity_id
_entity_poly.type
_entity_poly.pdbx_seq_one_letter_code
_entity_poly.pdbx_strand_id
1 'polypeptide(L)'
;MTDTSHLKIIEKRLLWLSHWMIHHANHIRPKADGIKTGGHQASSASVVSIMTALYFSALRPEDRVAVKPHASPVFHAMQYLMGRQTREKLMNFRGFGGAQSYPSRTKDIDDVDFSTGSVGLGVGISALASIVQDFVRAEFRPIIRFG
;
A
#
# COMPACT_ATOMS: atom_id res chain seq x y z
N MET A 1 25.25 11.43 9.92
CA MET A 1 24.06 10.56 10.10
C MET A 1 22.87 11.31 9.51
N THR A 2 22.13 10.67 8.61
CA THR A 2 20.89 11.24 8.03
C THR A 2 19.85 11.39 9.14
N ASP A 3 19.25 12.56 9.29
CA ASP A 3 18.19 12.78 10.28
C ASP A 3 16.91 12.02 9.87
N THR A 4 16.52 11.04 10.68
CA THR A 4 15.34 10.17 10.46
C THR A 4 14.12 10.60 11.31
N SER A 5 14.21 11.73 12.01
CA SER A 5 13.15 12.25 12.89
C SER A 5 11.81 12.38 12.19
N HIS A 6 11.80 12.90 10.96
CA HIS A 6 10.61 13.04 10.14
C HIS A 6 9.97 11.70 9.77
N LEU A 7 10.77 10.67 9.46
CA LEU A 7 10.26 9.31 9.18
C LEU A 7 9.57 8.72 10.41
N LYS A 8 10.08 8.98 11.62
CA LYS A 8 9.42 8.54 12.86
C LYS A 8 8.10 9.25 13.13
N ILE A 9 7.95 10.50 12.71
CA ILE A 9 6.66 11.19 12.74
C ILE A 9 5.67 10.56 11.77
N ILE A 10 6.11 10.28 10.53
CA ILE A 10 5.29 9.63 9.50
C ILE A 10 4.86 8.24 9.96
N GLU A 11 5.78 7.40 10.45
CA GLU A 11 5.52 6.05 10.97
C GLU A 11 4.41 6.06 12.03
N LYS A 12 4.47 6.99 13.00
CA LYS A 12 3.43 7.15 14.03
C LYS A 12 2.07 7.54 13.45
N ARG A 13 2.04 8.44 12.46
CA ARG A 13 0.79 8.86 11.79
C ARG A 13 0.18 7.72 10.99
N LEU A 14 1.00 6.95 10.26
CA LEU A 14 0.55 5.77 9.52
C LEU A 14 0.00 4.69 10.44
N LEU A 15 0.66 4.44 11.57
CA LEU A 15 0.18 3.51 12.57
C LEU A 15 -1.17 3.96 13.14
N TRP A 16 -1.30 5.24 13.52
CA TRP A 16 -2.56 5.78 14.01
C TRP A 16 -3.69 5.67 12.97
N LEU A 17 -3.45 6.10 11.73
CA LEU A 17 -4.45 6.10 10.65
C LEU A 17 -4.90 4.68 10.32
N SER A 18 -3.97 3.73 10.18
CA SER A 18 -4.30 2.33 9.90
C SER A 18 -5.17 1.69 10.98
N HIS A 19 -4.91 1.99 12.25
CA HIS A 19 -5.72 1.51 13.37
C HIS A 19 -7.06 2.21 13.44
N TRP A 20 -7.09 3.52 13.19
CA TRP A 20 -8.31 4.30 13.13
C TRP A 20 -9.24 3.80 12.02
N MET A 21 -8.73 3.47 10.83
CA MET A 21 -9.55 2.90 9.74
C MET A 21 -10.27 1.62 10.17
N ILE A 22 -9.53 0.70 10.81
CA ILE A 22 -10.09 -0.56 11.30
C ILE A 22 -11.09 -0.27 12.44
N HIS A 23 -10.75 0.62 13.35
CA HIS A 23 -11.64 1.00 14.45
C HIS A 23 -12.94 1.61 13.92
N HIS A 24 -12.85 2.57 13.00
CA HIS A 24 -13.97 3.25 12.35
C HIS A 24 -14.91 2.25 11.67
N ALA A 25 -14.38 1.33 10.86
CA ALA A 25 -15.16 0.33 10.15
C ALA A 25 -15.88 -0.68 11.08
N ASN A 26 -15.39 -0.86 12.31
CA ASN A 26 -15.91 -1.86 13.25
C ASN A 26 -16.75 -1.27 14.39
N HIS A 27 -16.59 0.01 14.74
CA HIS A 27 -17.20 0.60 15.93
C HIS A 27 -17.90 1.94 15.67
N ILE A 28 -17.52 2.69 14.64
CA ILE A 28 -18.08 4.04 14.38
C ILE A 28 -19.09 4.01 13.24
N ARG A 29 -18.76 3.34 12.13
CA ARG A 29 -19.63 3.26 10.96
C ARG A 29 -20.91 2.48 11.32
N PRO A 30 -22.12 3.02 11.06
CA PRO A 30 -23.37 2.28 11.25
C PRO A 30 -23.37 0.99 10.44
N LYS A 31 -23.95 -0.08 11.01
CA LYS A 31 -24.04 -1.40 10.38
C LYS A 31 -25.47 -1.88 10.42
N ALA A 32 -25.96 -2.41 9.30
CA ALA A 32 -27.33 -2.91 9.20
C ALA A 32 -27.50 -4.28 9.90
N ASP A 33 -26.45 -5.09 9.93
CA ASP A 33 -26.47 -6.48 10.40
C ASP A 33 -25.77 -6.70 11.76
N GLY A 34 -25.13 -5.65 12.31
CA GLY A 34 -24.33 -5.73 13.53
C GLY A 34 -23.01 -6.51 13.39
N ILE A 35 -22.67 -7.01 12.20
CA ILE A 35 -21.52 -7.91 11.99
C ILE A 35 -20.20 -7.13 12.00
N LYS A 36 -19.13 -7.77 12.45
CA LYS A 36 -17.78 -7.18 12.42
C LYS A 36 -17.23 -7.18 10.99
N THR A 37 -16.92 -5.98 10.47
CA THR A 37 -16.29 -5.79 9.15
C THR A 37 -14.88 -6.42 9.05
N GLY A 38 -14.14 -6.46 10.16
CA GLY A 38 -12.79 -7.03 10.25
C GLY A 38 -11.66 -6.05 9.92
N GLY A 39 -10.47 -6.59 9.63
CA GLY A 39 -9.22 -5.83 9.40
C GLY A 39 -8.06 -6.32 10.30
N HIS A 40 -6.82 -6.19 9.83
CA HIS A 40 -5.63 -6.73 10.53
C HIS A 40 -4.71 -5.61 11.05
N GLN A 41 -4.86 -5.26 12.33
CA GLN A 41 -4.01 -4.29 13.01
C GLN A 41 -2.56 -4.78 13.12
N ALA A 42 -2.37 -5.99 13.63
CA ALA A 42 -1.04 -6.58 13.82
C ALA A 42 -0.25 -6.70 12.51
N SER A 43 -0.91 -7.06 11.40
CA SER A 43 -0.24 -7.14 10.10
C SER A 43 0.18 -5.77 9.56
N SER A 44 -0.53 -4.71 9.90
CA SER A 44 -0.16 -3.33 9.53
C SER A 44 0.99 -2.84 10.39
N ALA A 45 0.89 -3.04 11.72
CA ALA A 45 1.93 -2.69 12.67
C ALA A 45 3.27 -3.39 12.39
N SER A 46 3.24 -4.66 11.96
CA SER A 46 4.46 -5.42 11.70
C SER A 46 5.30 -4.92 10.53
N VAL A 47 4.72 -4.12 9.62
CA VAL A 47 5.42 -3.63 8.41
C VAL A 47 5.52 -2.11 8.33
N VAL A 48 4.94 -1.37 9.28
CA VAL A 48 4.84 0.11 9.20
C VAL A 48 6.20 0.78 9.04
N SER A 49 7.22 0.32 9.76
CA SER A 49 8.57 0.89 9.67
C SER A 49 9.21 0.66 8.29
N ILE A 50 9.08 -0.55 7.75
CA ILE A 50 9.61 -0.89 6.41
C ILE A 50 8.87 -0.10 5.34
N MET A 51 7.53 -0.04 5.41
CA MET A 51 6.74 0.74 4.46
C MET A 51 7.07 2.24 4.53
N THR A 52 7.28 2.78 5.73
CA THR A 52 7.70 4.18 5.90
C THR A 52 9.05 4.44 5.24
N ALA A 53 10.04 3.59 5.48
CA ALA A 53 11.37 3.73 4.89
C ALA A 53 11.33 3.59 3.35
N LEU A 54 10.57 2.63 2.83
CA LEU A 54 10.43 2.42 1.40
C LEU A 54 9.79 3.63 0.72
N TYR A 55 8.56 3.99 1.11
CA TYR A 55 7.77 4.96 0.34
C TYR A 55 8.14 6.42 0.57
N PHE A 56 8.75 6.76 1.72
CA PHE A 56 9.10 8.15 2.05
C PHE A 56 10.61 8.42 1.99
N SER A 57 11.44 7.44 1.59
CA SER A 57 12.88 7.64 1.48
C SER A 57 13.57 6.86 0.37
N ALA A 58 13.25 5.58 0.15
CA ALA A 58 14.07 4.70 -0.70
C ALA A 58 13.53 4.46 -2.10
N LEU A 59 12.21 4.36 -2.28
CA LEU A 59 11.60 4.01 -3.56
C LEU A 59 11.77 5.13 -4.58
N ARG A 60 12.07 4.72 -5.80
CA ARG A 60 12.10 5.55 -7.00
C ARG A 60 10.77 5.42 -7.76
N PRO A 61 10.40 6.37 -8.64
CA PRO A 61 9.15 6.32 -9.40
C PRO A 61 8.94 5.03 -10.23
N GLU A 62 10.03 4.39 -10.66
CA GLU A 62 10.04 3.14 -11.43
C GLU A 62 9.94 1.86 -10.59
N ASP A 63 10.13 1.94 -9.27
CA ASP A 63 10.05 0.78 -8.40
C ASP A 63 8.59 0.31 -8.24
N ARG A 64 8.40 -1.00 -8.13
CA ARG A 64 7.08 -1.64 -8.00
C ARG A 64 7.04 -2.55 -6.79
N VAL A 65 6.02 -2.42 -5.96
CA VAL A 65 5.93 -3.09 -4.66
C VAL A 65 4.72 -4.01 -4.57
N ALA A 66 4.97 -5.30 -4.37
CA ALA A 66 3.92 -6.25 -3.99
C ALA A 66 3.63 -6.12 -2.49
N VAL A 67 2.68 -5.26 -2.13
CA VAL A 67 2.32 -5.02 -0.72
C VAL A 67 1.64 -6.24 -0.11
N LYS A 68 2.07 -6.63 1.10
CA LYS A 68 1.44 -7.71 1.88
C LYS A 68 -0.08 -7.45 1.99
N PRO A 69 -0.96 -8.37 1.55
CA PRO A 69 -2.39 -8.08 1.40
C PRO A 69 -3.06 -7.57 2.69
N HIS A 70 -2.80 -8.22 3.82
CA HIS A 70 -3.39 -7.84 5.11
C HIS A 70 -2.82 -6.55 5.71
N ALA A 71 -1.78 -5.96 5.12
CA ALA A 71 -1.28 -4.64 5.46
C ALA A 71 -2.00 -3.52 4.69
N SER A 72 -3.12 -3.80 4.01
CA SER A 72 -3.93 -2.81 3.32
C SER A 72 -4.25 -1.54 4.14
N PRO A 73 -4.54 -1.59 5.46
CA PRO A 73 -4.86 -0.37 6.20
C PRO A 73 -3.68 0.61 6.29
N VAL A 74 -2.46 0.12 6.49
CA VAL A 74 -1.26 1.00 6.49
C VAL A 74 -0.91 1.46 5.08
N PHE A 75 -1.14 0.64 4.05
CA PHE A 75 -1.00 1.05 2.67
C PHE A 75 -1.93 2.21 2.32
N HIS A 76 -3.24 2.08 2.55
CA HIS A 76 -4.19 3.16 2.26
C HIS A 76 -3.96 4.41 3.12
N ALA A 77 -3.53 4.26 4.37
CA ALA A 77 -3.13 5.38 5.21
C ALA A 77 -1.94 6.16 4.62
N MET A 78 -0.96 5.45 4.05
CA MET A 78 0.18 6.03 3.37
C MET A 78 -0.22 6.74 2.08
N GLN A 79 -1.04 6.10 1.25
CA GLN A 79 -1.57 6.73 0.04
C GLN A 79 -2.38 7.99 0.38
N TYR A 80 -3.09 8.01 1.51
CA TYR A 80 -3.79 9.20 1.99
C TYR A 80 -2.83 10.31 2.39
N LEU A 81 -1.76 10.02 3.14
CA LEU A 81 -0.74 11.03 3.47
C LEU A 81 0.01 11.55 2.23
N MET A 82 0.12 10.73 1.18
CA MET A 82 0.72 11.10 -0.11
C MET A 82 -0.26 11.83 -1.05
N GLY A 83 -1.51 12.07 -0.62
CA GLY A 83 -2.53 12.76 -1.43
C GLY A 83 -3.14 11.93 -2.56
N ARG A 84 -2.92 10.60 -2.57
CA ARG A 84 -3.41 9.66 -3.59
C ARG A 84 -4.68 8.91 -3.17
N GLN A 85 -5.14 9.14 -1.95
CA GLN A 85 -6.34 8.51 -1.38
C GLN A 85 -7.17 9.55 -0.63
N THR A 86 -8.48 9.35 -0.55
CA THR A 86 -9.39 10.31 0.10
C THR A 86 -9.80 9.85 1.49
N ARG A 87 -10.16 10.80 2.35
CA ARG A 87 -10.71 10.51 3.69
C ARG A 87 -11.98 9.66 3.61
N GLU A 88 -12.85 9.94 2.63
CA GLU A 88 -14.11 9.21 2.43
C GLU A 88 -13.86 7.71 2.20
N LYS A 89 -12.88 7.37 1.34
CA LYS A 89 -12.51 5.98 1.07
C LYS A 89 -11.96 5.28 2.31
N LEU A 90 -11.19 5.98 3.15
CA LEU A 90 -10.71 5.45 4.43
C LEU A 90 -11.85 5.19 5.42
N MET A 91 -12.80 6.13 5.54
CA MET A 91 -14.02 5.95 6.36
C MET A 91 -14.86 4.76 5.88
N ASN A 92 -14.90 4.57 4.56
CA ASN A 92 -15.57 3.46 3.90
C ASN A 92 -14.69 2.21 3.73
N PHE A 93 -13.61 2.03 4.50
CA PHE A 93 -12.78 0.82 4.44
C PHE A 93 -13.63 -0.48 4.52
N ARG A 94 -13.44 -1.37 3.54
CA ARG A 94 -14.23 -2.60 3.29
C ARG A 94 -15.73 -2.42 3.04
N GLY A 95 -16.20 -1.17 2.93
CA GLY A 95 -17.54 -0.84 2.50
C GLY A 95 -17.63 -0.77 0.98
N PHE A 96 -18.86 -0.78 0.46
CA PHE A 96 -19.10 -0.58 -0.97
C PHE A 96 -18.50 0.75 -1.44
N GLY A 97 -17.72 0.71 -2.52
CA GLY A 97 -17.05 1.89 -3.05
C GLY A 97 -15.94 2.47 -2.17
N GLY A 98 -15.54 1.82 -1.07
CA GLY A 98 -14.45 2.26 -0.21
C GLY A 98 -13.12 1.56 -0.46
N ALA A 99 -12.13 1.86 0.39
CA ALA A 99 -10.81 1.23 0.33
C ALA A 99 -10.90 -0.29 0.56
N GLN A 100 -10.18 -1.07 -0.25
CA GLN A 100 -10.32 -2.53 -0.25
C GLN A 100 -9.66 -3.22 0.94
N SER A 101 -10.13 -4.44 1.22
CA SER A 101 -9.52 -5.33 2.22
C SER A 101 -8.08 -5.72 1.90
N TYR A 102 -7.74 -5.76 0.61
CA TYR A 102 -6.45 -6.11 0.04
C TYR A 102 -6.18 -5.15 -1.12
N PRO A 103 -4.95 -4.64 -1.31
CA PRO A 103 -4.66 -3.71 -2.41
C PRO A 103 -5.08 -4.31 -3.75
N SER A 104 -5.86 -3.55 -4.52
CA SER A 104 -6.46 -4.02 -5.76
C SER A 104 -6.42 -2.97 -6.86
N ARG A 105 -5.72 -3.29 -7.96
CA ARG A 105 -5.57 -2.41 -9.12
C ARG A 105 -6.89 -1.98 -9.78
N THR A 106 -7.93 -2.81 -9.67
CA THR A 106 -9.20 -2.59 -10.36
C THR A 106 -10.27 -2.00 -9.45
N LYS A 107 -10.06 -2.00 -8.13
CA LYS A 107 -11.06 -1.61 -7.14
C LYS A 107 -10.64 -0.46 -6.25
N ASP A 108 -9.33 -0.25 -6.08
CA ASP A 108 -8.80 0.92 -5.40
C ASP A 108 -8.48 2.02 -6.42
N ILE A 109 -8.59 3.26 -5.94
CA ILE A 109 -8.22 4.46 -6.72
C ILE A 109 -6.76 4.87 -6.51
N ASP A 110 -6.11 4.31 -5.48
CA ASP A 110 -4.75 4.63 -5.14
C ASP A 110 -3.74 3.80 -5.96
N ASP A 111 -2.48 4.23 -5.93
CA ASP A 111 -1.39 3.72 -6.76
C ASP A 111 -0.94 2.30 -6.32
N VAL A 112 -1.74 1.29 -6.69
CA VAL A 112 -1.46 -0.13 -6.45
C VAL A 112 -0.68 -0.71 -7.63
N ASP A 113 0.54 -1.20 -7.39
CA ASP A 113 1.35 -1.84 -8.43
C ASP A 113 0.83 -3.24 -8.80
N PHE A 114 0.46 -4.02 -7.79
CA PHE A 114 0.03 -5.41 -7.93
C PHE A 114 -1.15 -5.72 -7.02
N SER A 115 -2.17 -6.39 -7.55
CA SER A 115 -3.26 -6.93 -6.73
C SER A 115 -2.77 -8.14 -5.94
N THR A 116 -2.80 -8.09 -4.61
CA THR A 116 -2.19 -9.14 -3.76
C THR A 116 -3.18 -9.96 -2.95
N GLY A 117 -4.48 -9.92 -3.28
CA GLY A 117 -5.53 -10.63 -2.53
C GLY A 117 -5.38 -12.16 -2.47
N SER A 118 -4.68 -12.80 -3.41
CA SER A 118 -4.30 -14.21 -3.34
C SER A 118 -2.89 -14.36 -2.76
N VAL A 119 -2.80 -15.00 -1.59
CA VAL A 119 -1.52 -15.28 -0.94
C VAL A 119 -0.65 -16.16 -1.85
N GLY A 120 0.62 -15.77 -2.04
CA GLY A 120 1.59 -16.46 -2.92
C GLY A 120 1.86 -15.75 -4.27
N LEU A 121 0.85 -15.11 -4.88
CA LEU A 121 1.03 -14.45 -6.19
C LEU A 121 1.92 -13.22 -6.14
N GLY A 122 2.01 -12.55 -4.98
CA GLY A 122 2.83 -11.34 -4.82
C GLY A 122 4.31 -11.57 -5.13
N VAL A 123 4.87 -12.70 -4.67
CA VAL A 123 6.28 -13.05 -4.93
C VAL A 123 6.47 -13.45 -6.40
N GLY A 124 5.54 -14.24 -6.95
CA GLY A 124 5.59 -14.69 -8.34
C GLY A 124 5.56 -13.51 -9.32
N ILE A 125 4.64 -12.56 -9.12
CA ILE A 125 4.52 -11.42 -10.03
C ILE A 125 5.69 -10.46 -9.92
N SER A 126 6.22 -10.20 -8.70
CA SER A 126 7.39 -9.32 -8.55
C SER A 126 8.65 -9.92 -9.16
N ALA A 127 8.86 -11.23 -9.02
CA ALA A 127 9.98 -11.93 -9.65
C ALA A 127 9.87 -11.90 -11.18
N LEU A 128 8.69 -12.21 -11.73
CA LEU A 128 8.45 -12.12 -13.17
C LEU A 128 8.62 -10.70 -13.70
N ALA A 129 8.09 -9.69 -13.00
CA ALA A 129 8.23 -8.30 -13.38
C ALA A 129 9.71 -7.86 -13.43
N SER A 130 10.54 -8.32 -12.49
CA SER A 130 11.98 -8.07 -12.50
C SER A 130 12.66 -8.69 -13.73
N ILE A 131 12.35 -9.95 -14.05
CA ILE A 131 12.91 -10.65 -15.21
C ILE A 131 12.51 -9.95 -16.52
N VAL A 132 11.23 -9.57 -16.65
CA VAL A 132 10.73 -8.84 -17.83
C VAL A 132 11.38 -7.47 -17.94
N GLN A 133 11.60 -6.76 -16.82
CA GLN A 133 12.31 -5.49 -16.82
C GLN A 133 13.74 -5.66 -17.36
N ASP A 134 14.47 -6.68 -16.92
CA ASP A 134 15.84 -6.96 -17.37
C ASP A 134 15.88 -7.38 -18.83
N PHE A 135 14.95 -8.22 -19.27
CA PHE A 135 14.81 -8.60 -20.68
C PHE A 135 14.59 -7.37 -21.56
N VAL A 136 13.65 -6.49 -21.21
CA VAL A 136 13.38 -5.26 -21.99
C VAL A 136 14.60 -4.34 -22.01
N ARG A 137 15.33 -4.24 -20.90
CA ARG A 137 16.58 -3.45 -20.84
C ARG A 137 17.69 -4.03 -21.69
N ALA A 138 17.77 -5.35 -21.84
CA ALA A 138 18.77 -6.03 -22.66
C ALA A 138 18.46 -5.88 -24.16
N GLU A 139 17.21 -6.13 -24.55
CA GLU A 139 16.80 -6.16 -25.96
C GLU A 139 16.55 -4.77 -26.56
N PHE A 140 16.07 -3.81 -25.75
CA PHE A 140 15.58 -2.53 -26.25
C PHE A 140 16.30 -1.31 -25.67
N ARG A 141 17.52 -1.47 -25.13
CA ARG A 141 18.33 -0.31 -24.72
C ARG A 141 18.54 0.58 -25.95
N PRO A 142 18.17 1.88 -25.92
CA PRO A 142 18.44 2.73 -27.06
C PRO A 142 19.96 2.85 -27.19
N ILE A 143 20.48 2.50 -28.37
CA ILE A 143 21.83 2.83 -28.79
C ILE A 143 21.87 4.36 -28.93
N ILE A 144 21.97 5.06 -27.81
CA ILE A 144 22.33 6.47 -27.83
C ILE A 144 23.86 6.50 -27.83
N ARG A 145 24.44 6.27 -29.00
CA ARG A 145 25.77 6.81 -29.33
C ARG A 145 25.55 8.29 -29.57
N PHE A 146 25.80 9.12 -28.56
CA PHE A 146 26.11 10.52 -28.81
C PHE A 146 27.50 10.53 -29.46
N GLY A 147 27.52 10.83 -30.76
CA GLY A 147 28.70 11.36 -31.46
C GLY A 147 28.74 12.88 -31.34
#